data_AF-A0A660ZW05-F1
#
_entry.id   AF-A0A660ZW05-F1
#
_cell.length_a   1.000
_cell.length_b   1.000
_cell.length_c   1.000
_cell.angle_alpha   90.00
_cell.angle_beta   90.00
_cell.angle_gamma   90.00
#
_symmetry.space_group_name_H-M   'P 1'
#
loop_
_entity.id
_entity.type
_entity.pdbx_description
1 polymer ?
#
loop_
_entity_poly.entity_id
_entity_poly.type
_entity_poly.pdbx_seq_one_letter_code
_entity_poly.pdbx_strand_id
1 'polypeptide(L)'
;MRIGELRLLEQSWMASDFSAIRSWFEHPPSAVLGYDFLSRTVLEVDYAAREIRLHDPRTFQAPVGAIAVPLRMDANVPSIEASIEGNSGWLHVDTGSNSSLDLASPFVLRHEMLEGRETTAAGGLSGVGGTANSQRGRIATLEFGEITLTDVETGFNSSAETGIFSRDDIAGILGAELLSKYHCWFDYPGRTLWLTTPTP
;
A
#
# COMPACT_ATOMS: atom_id res chain seq x y z
N MET A 1 -6.95 -22.80 -7.58
CA MET A 1 -5.84 -22.21 -8.35
C MET A 1 -4.54 -22.92 -8.02
N ARG A 2 -3.60 -23.02 -8.97
CA ARG A 2 -2.22 -23.45 -8.70
C ARG A 2 -1.25 -22.40 -9.26
N ILE A 3 -0.33 -21.91 -8.43
CA ILE A 3 0.78 -21.03 -8.83
C ILE A 3 2.06 -21.68 -8.31
N GLY A 4 2.93 -22.14 -9.22
CA GLY A 4 4.05 -23.00 -8.86
C GLY A 4 3.59 -24.25 -8.10
N GLU A 5 4.19 -24.51 -6.95
CA GLU A 5 3.83 -25.62 -6.05
C GLU A 5 2.63 -25.28 -5.14
N LEU A 6 2.25 -24.01 -5.02
CA LEU A 6 1.13 -23.60 -4.17
C LEU A 6 -0.20 -24.00 -4.80
N ARG A 7 -1.01 -24.76 -4.05
CA ARG A 7 -2.40 -25.07 -4.40
C ARG A 7 -3.34 -24.41 -3.41
N LEU A 8 -4.16 -23.50 -3.91
CA LEU A 8 -5.23 -22.88 -3.13
C LEU A 8 -6.59 -23.34 -3.66
N LEU A 9 -7.35 -23.97 -2.77
CA LEU A 9 -8.71 -24.44 -3.00
C LEU A 9 -9.70 -23.31 -2.65
N GLU A 10 -10.94 -23.40 -3.17
CA GLU A 10 -12.05 -22.52 -2.79
C GLU A 10 -11.74 -21.01 -2.92
N GLN A 11 -11.36 -20.60 -4.12
CA GLN A 11 -11.06 -19.20 -4.43
C GLN A 11 -12.28 -18.54 -5.06
N SER A 12 -12.65 -17.35 -4.56
CA SER A 12 -13.58 -16.45 -5.22
C SER A 12 -12.86 -15.72 -6.36
N TRP A 13 -13.55 -15.53 -7.48
CA TRP A 13 -12.99 -14.86 -8.64
C TRP A 13 -13.90 -13.74 -9.10
N MET A 14 -13.29 -12.65 -9.53
CA MET A 14 -13.95 -11.57 -10.27
C MET A 14 -13.23 -11.40 -11.59
N ALA A 15 -14.00 -11.20 -12.66
CA ALA A 15 -13.47 -10.78 -13.95
C ALA A 15 -13.81 -9.30 -14.14
N SER A 16 -12.79 -8.51 -14.50
CA SER A 16 -12.95 -7.09 -14.84
C SER A 16 -12.14 -6.79 -16.09
N ASP A 17 -12.59 -5.80 -16.87
CA ASP A 17 -11.87 -5.35 -18.06
C ASP A 17 -10.78 -4.34 -17.66
N PHE A 18 -9.51 -4.74 -17.81
CA PHE A 18 -8.36 -3.87 -17.55
C PHE A 18 -8.04 -2.90 -18.70
N SER A 19 -8.86 -2.82 -19.74
CA SER A 19 -8.61 -1.93 -20.89
C SER A 19 -8.42 -0.46 -20.48
N ALA A 20 -9.13 0.00 -19.44
CA ALA A 20 -9.02 1.37 -18.92
C ALA A 20 -7.64 1.70 -18.31
N ILE A 21 -6.88 0.70 -17.86
CA ILE A 21 -5.58 0.87 -17.19
C ILE A 21 -4.40 0.41 -18.04
N ARG A 22 -4.65 -0.13 -19.25
CA ARG A 22 -3.59 -0.69 -20.12
C ARG A 22 -2.48 0.30 -20.42
N SER A 23 -2.80 1.57 -20.63
CA SER A 23 -1.81 2.60 -20.96
C SER A 23 -0.89 2.96 -19.80
N TRP A 24 -1.18 2.51 -18.58
CA TRP A 24 -0.36 2.79 -17.40
C TRP A 24 0.80 1.81 -17.24
N PHE A 25 0.74 0.68 -17.94
CA PHE A 25 1.72 -0.40 -17.83
C PHE A 25 2.41 -0.61 -19.17
N GLU A 26 3.73 -0.80 -19.15
CA GLU A 26 4.46 -1.32 -20.31
C GLU A 26 3.97 -2.72 -20.69
N HIS A 27 3.64 -3.53 -19.68
CA HIS A 27 3.03 -4.84 -19.80
C HIS A 27 1.78 -4.92 -18.92
N PRO A 28 0.57 -4.79 -19.50
CA PRO A 28 -0.66 -4.83 -18.74
C PRO A 28 -0.80 -6.12 -17.91
N PRO A 29 -1.17 -6.03 -16.63
CA PRO A 29 -1.35 -7.21 -15.79
C PRO A 29 -2.47 -8.08 -16.35
N SER A 30 -2.25 -9.40 -16.37
CA SER A 30 -3.29 -10.37 -16.76
C SER A 30 -4.23 -10.74 -15.61
N ALA A 31 -3.80 -10.49 -14.36
CA ALA A 31 -4.56 -10.76 -13.15
C ALA A 31 -4.07 -9.88 -12.00
N VAL A 32 -4.93 -9.68 -11.01
CA VAL A 32 -4.58 -9.13 -9.70
C VAL A 32 -4.82 -10.22 -8.66
N LEU A 33 -3.82 -10.52 -7.84
CA LEU A 33 -3.94 -11.47 -6.74
C LEU A 33 -4.22 -10.69 -5.46
N GLY A 34 -5.47 -10.72 -5.02
CA GLY A 34 -5.92 -9.97 -3.84
C GLY A 34 -5.91 -10.80 -2.55
N TYR A 35 -6.53 -10.23 -1.52
CA TYR A 35 -6.59 -10.80 -0.17
C TYR A 35 -7.10 -12.24 -0.12
N ASP A 36 -8.12 -12.61 -0.90
CA ASP A 36 -8.69 -13.97 -0.88
C ASP A 36 -7.65 -15.05 -1.16
N PHE A 37 -6.64 -14.72 -1.98
CA PHE A 37 -5.50 -15.57 -2.27
C PHE A 37 -4.41 -15.46 -1.20
N LEU A 38 -4.05 -14.23 -0.81
CA LEU A 38 -2.89 -13.96 0.04
C LEU A 38 -3.14 -14.21 1.53
N SER A 39 -4.39 -14.14 1.99
CA SER A 39 -4.81 -14.18 3.40
C SER A 39 -4.37 -15.43 4.18
N ARG A 40 -3.98 -16.49 3.47
CA ARG A 40 -3.55 -17.78 4.04
C ARG A 40 -2.04 -18.00 3.97
N THR A 41 -1.29 -16.98 3.56
CA THR A 41 0.16 -17.07 3.30
C THR A 41 0.89 -15.94 4.02
N VAL A 42 2.19 -16.10 4.16
CA VAL A 42 3.08 -14.95 4.34
C VAL A 42 3.62 -14.56 2.97
N LEU A 43 3.24 -13.37 2.48
CA LEU A 43 3.70 -12.85 1.21
C LEU A 43 5.03 -12.13 1.42
N GLU A 44 6.08 -12.63 0.80
CA GLU A 44 7.38 -11.96 0.70
C GLU A 44 7.48 -11.21 -0.62
N VAL A 45 7.92 -9.95 -0.54
CA VAL A 45 8.20 -9.10 -1.70
C VAL A 45 9.62 -8.57 -1.58
N ASP A 46 10.51 -9.10 -2.42
CA ASP A 46 11.88 -8.66 -2.58
C ASP A 46 11.98 -7.78 -3.83
N TYR A 47 11.81 -6.48 -3.64
CA TYR A 47 11.83 -5.51 -4.74
C TYR A 47 13.20 -5.42 -5.42
N ALA A 48 14.30 -5.63 -4.67
CA ALA A 48 15.66 -5.57 -5.21
C ALA A 48 15.94 -6.76 -6.12
N ALA A 49 15.55 -7.97 -5.70
CA ALA A 49 15.66 -9.17 -6.52
C ALA A 49 14.56 -9.29 -7.60
N ARG A 50 13.49 -8.48 -7.50
CA ARG A 50 12.26 -8.59 -8.30
C ARG A 50 11.59 -9.95 -8.13
N GLU A 51 11.57 -10.45 -6.90
CA GLU A 51 11.00 -11.74 -6.56
C GLU A 51 9.83 -11.62 -5.59
N ILE A 52 8.85 -12.50 -5.77
CA ILE A 52 7.73 -12.69 -4.85
C ILE A 52 7.74 -14.14 -4.40
N ARG A 53 7.65 -14.36 -3.09
CA ARG A 53 7.60 -15.70 -2.49
C ARG A 53 6.40 -15.81 -1.56
N LEU A 54 5.82 -17.00 -1.48
CA LEU A 54 4.69 -17.30 -0.60
C LEU A 54 5.13 -18.38 0.38
N HIS A 55 5.13 -18.06 1.67
CA HIS A 55 5.54 -18.99 2.72
C HIS A 55 4.34 -19.60 3.42
N ASP A 56 4.52 -20.83 3.89
CA ASP A 56 3.58 -21.47 4.81
C ASP A 56 3.67 -20.76 6.18
N PRO A 57 2.59 -20.14 6.67
CA PRO A 57 2.60 -19.41 7.93
C PRO A 57 2.93 -20.31 9.13
N ARG A 58 2.75 -21.64 9.03
CA ARG A 58 3.05 -22.58 10.12
C ARG A 58 4.55 -22.82 10.32
N THR A 59 5.35 -22.58 9.28
CA THR A 59 6.81 -22.80 9.31
C THR A 59 7.58 -21.50 9.12
N PHE A 60 6.89 -20.39 8.84
CA PHE A 60 7.51 -19.08 8.67
C PHE A 60 8.21 -18.64 9.96
N GLN A 61 9.39 -18.07 9.79
CA GLN A 61 10.15 -17.41 10.84
C GLN A 61 10.44 -15.99 10.37
N ALA A 62 10.16 -15.00 11.22
CA ALA A 62 10.48 -13.61 10.91
C ALA A 62 11.98 -13.47 10.63
N PRO A 63 12.37 -12.67 9.61
CA PRO A 63 13.78 -12.42 9.33
C PRO A 63 14.49 -11.79 10.54
N VAL A 64 15.74 -12.17 10.75
CA VAL A 64 16.55 -11.62 11.85
C VAL A 64 16.72 -10.11 11.66
N GLY A 65 16.40 -9.34 12.71
CA GLY A 65 16.50 -7.88 12.68
C GLY A 65 15.37 -7.19 11.90
N ALA A 66 14.31 -7.91 11.53
CA ALA A 66 13.14 -7.28 10.93
C ALA A 66 12.40 -6.37 11.92
N ILE A 67 11.99 -5.20 11.44
CA ILE A 67 11.06 -4.32 12.14
C ILE A 67 9.66 -4.92 12.00
N ALA A 68 8.97 -5.06 13.12
CA ALA A 68 7.60 -5.55 13.17
C ALA A 68 6.62 -4.37 13.18
N VAL A 69 5.73 -4.31 12.18
CA VAL A 69 4.65 -3.32 12.13
C VAL A 69 3.31 -4.06 12.22
N PRO A 70 2.52 -3.86 13.29
CA PRO A 70 1.23 -4.52 13.42
C PRO A 70 0.28 -4.18 12.26
N LEU A 71 -0.35 -5.20 11.68
CA LEU A 71 -1.37 -5.04 10.66
C LEU A 71 -2.77 -5.14 11.27
N ARG A 72 -3.60 -4.16 10.92
CA ARG A 72 -5.06 -4.28 10.97
C ARG A 72 -5.57 -4.65 9.58
N MET A 73 -6.65 -5.43 9.51
CA MET A 73 -7.38 -5.58 8.25
C MET A 73 -8.59 -4.64 8.26
N ASP A 74 -8.62 -3.71 7.31
CA ASP A 74 -9.80 -2.89 7.03
C ASP A 74 -10.45 -3.40 5.74
N ALA A 75 -11.65 -3.98 5.84
CA ALA A 75 -12.37 -4.55 4.70
C ALA A 75 -11.47 -5.44 3.79
N ASN A 76 -10.66 -6.31 4.41
CA ASN A 76 -9.68 -7.19 3.75
C ASN A 76 -8.43 -6.50 3.15
N VAL A 77 -8.19 -5.22 3.43
CA VAL A 77 -6.97 -4.50 3.04
C VAL A 77 -6.02 -4.38 4.25
N PRO A 78 -4.74 -4.79 4.13
CA PRO A 78 -3.78 -4.62 5.23
C PRO A 78 -3.54 -3.15 5.48
N SER A 79 -3.57 -2.75 6.75
CA SER A 79 -3.44 -1.37 7.19
C SER A 79 -2.50 -1.26 8.37
N ILE A 80 -1.70 -0.20 8.39
CA ILE A 80 -0.80 0.15 9.50
C ILE A 80 -1.24 1.47 10.14
N GLU A 81 -0.99 1.62 11.43
CA GLU A 81 -1.08 2.91 12.09
C GLU A 81 0.19 3.71 11.80
N ALA A 82 0.02 5.00 11.47
CA ALA A 82 1.11 5.90 11.16
C ALA A 82 0.84 7.30 11.74
N SER A 83 1.90 8.08 11.92
CA SER A 83 1.87 9.51 12.19
C SER A 83 2.37 10.26 10.96
N ILE A 84 1.55 11.17 10.44
CA ILE A 84 1.85 12.03 9.27
C ILE A 84 1.97 13.47 9.78
N GLU A 85 3.20 13.99 9.85
CA GLU A 85 3.50 15.31 10.43
C GLU A 85 2.87 15.50 11.83
N GLY A 86 2.88 14.45 12.66
CA GLY A 86 2.30 14.45 14.01
C GLY A 86 0.80 14.08 14.08
N ASN A 87 0.13 13.91 12.94
CA ASN A 87 -1.29 13.52 12.87
C ASN A 87 -1.41 12.01 12.69
N SER A 88 -2.00 11.32 13.68
CA SER A 88 -2.21 9.87 13.60
C SER A 88 -3.29 9.48 12.59
N GLY A 89 -3.07 8.36 11.89
CA GLY A 89 -4.06 7.80 10.98
C GLY A 89 -3.69 6.42 10.45
N TRP A 90 -4.66 5.76 9.86
CA TRP A 90 -4.49 4.42 9.28
C TRP A 90 -4.13 4.52 7.80
N LEU A 91 -3.03 3.90 7.40
CA LEU A 91 -2.62 3.79 6.00
C LEU A 91 -2.90 2.38 5.50
N HIS A 92 -3.63 2.27 4.40
CA HIS A 92 -3.69 1.02 3.63
C HIS A 92 -2.33 0.76 3.00
N VAL A 93 -1.82 -0.46 3.12
CA VAL A 93 -0.55 -0.85 2.51
C VAL A 93 -0.85 -1.57 1.20
N ASP A 94 -0.49 -0.95 0.08
CA ASP A 94 -0.90 -1.39 -1.26
C ASP A 94 0.29 -1.60 -2.19
N THR A 95 0.65 -2.87 -2.41
CA THR A 95 1.70 -3.25 -3.36
C THR A 95 1.31 -3.01 -4.82
N GLY A 96 0.02 -2.77 -5.10
CA GLY A 96 -0.51 -2.44 -6.43
C GLY A 96 -0.57 -0.94 -6.74
N SER A 97 -0.37 -0.08 -5.75
CA SER A 97 -0.23 1.36 -5.97
C SER A 97 1.21 1.69 -6.38
N ASN A 98 1.39 2.48 -7.44
CA ASN A 98 2.71 2.90 -7.92
C ASN A 98 3.26 4.16 -7.22
N SER A 99 2.54 4.70 -6.24
CA SER A 99 2.94 5.89 -5.48
C SER A 99 3.79 5.54 -4.26
N SER A 100 4.40 6.57 -3.66
CA SER A 100 4.98 6.51 -2.32
C SER A 100 3.90 6.57 -1.23
N LEU A 101 3.20 7.69 -1.15
CA LEU A 101 2.10 7.94 -0.23
C LEU A 101 1.00 8.73 -0.95
N ASP A 102 -0.26 8.39 -0.75
CA ASP A 102 -1.41 9.18 -1.21
C ASP A 102 -2.40 9.37 -0.05
N LEU A 103 -2.64 10.61 0.35
CA LEU A 103 -3.55 10.95 1.45
C LEU A 103 -4.99 11.11 0.96
N ALA A 104 -5.93 10.60 1.76
CA ALA A 104 -7.36 10.69 1.51
C ALA A 104 -7.89 12.12 1.74
N SER A 105 -8.96 12.49 1.02
CA SER A 105 -9.52 13.85 1.05
C SER A 105 -9.96 14.30 2.43
N PRO A 106 -10.68 13.47 3.23
CA PRO A 106 -11.03 13.87 4.59
C PRO A 106 -9.80 14.13 5.48
N PHE A 107 -8.71 13.36 5.32
CA PHE A 107 -7.49 13.56 6.09
C PHE A 107 -6.76 14.85 5.68
N VAL A 108 -6.60 15.07 4.37
CA VAL A 108 -5.99 16.28 3.81
C VAL A 108 -6.72 17.54 4.28
N LEU A 109 -8.05 17.54 4.24
CA LEU A 109 -8.87 18.69 4.63
C LEU A 109 -8.89 18.89 6.15
N ARG A 110 -9.01 17.82 6.94
CA ARG A 110 -9.07 17.89 8.41
C ARG A 110 -7.81 18.44 9.04
N HIS A 111 -6.66 18.12 8.46
CA HIS A 111 -5.34 18.50 8.98
C HIS A 111 -4.67 19.61 8.16
N GLU A 112 -5.43 20.26 7.27
CA GLU A 112 -4.98 21.40 6.47
C GLU A 112 -3.66 21.12 5.73
N MET A 113 -3.50 19.88 5.25
CA MET A 113 -2.21 19.36 4.78
C MET A 113 -1.63 20.10 3.56
N LEU A 114 -2.42 20.94 2.89
CA LEU A 114 -2.01 21.74 1.74
C LEU A 114 -1.65 23.20 2.10
N GLU A 115 -1.93 23.66 3.32
CA GLU A 115 -1.69 25.04 3.71
C GLU A 115 -0.20 25.38 3.69
N GLY A 116 0.15 26.44 2.95
CA GLY A 116 1.55 26.89 2.81
C GLY A 116 2.47 25.90 2.09
N ARG A 117 1.94 24.80 1.54
CA ARG A 117 2.75 23.75 0.92
C ARG A 117 2.97 24.02 -0.57
N GLU A 118 4.21 23.88 -1.01
CA GLU A 118 4.52 23.84 -2.44
C GLU A 118 4.07 22.51 -3.04
N THR A 119 3.21 22.60 -4.05
CA THR A 119 2.67 21.44 -4.75
C THR A 119 2.63 21.67 -6.25
N THR A 120 2.57 20.58 -6.98
CA THR A 120 2.29 20.56 -8.42
C THR A 120 0.98 19.83 -8.66
N ALA A 121 0.20 20.28 -9.65
CA ALA A 121 -0.99 19.55 -10.05
C ALA A 121 -0.58 18.19 -10.62
N ALA A 122 -1.02 17.12 -9.98
CA ALA A 122 -0.98 15.79 -10.58
C ALA A 122 -2.32 15.59 -11.28
N GLY A 123 -2.29 15.30 -12.59
CA GLY A 123 -3.49 14.82 -13.28
C GLY A 123 -4.15 13.71 -12.46
N GLY A 124 -5.48 13.69 -12.42
CA GLY A 124 -6.21 12.93 -11.40
C GLY A 124 -5.72 11.49 -11.25
N LEU A 125 -5.46 11.07 -10.01
CA LEU A 125 -5.18 9.67 -9.69
C LEU A 125 -6.32 8.85 -10.26
N SER A 126 -6.00 8.00 -11.22
CA SER A 126 -6.94 7.08 -11.80
C SER A 126 -6.68 5.73 -11.14
N GLY A 127 -7.73 5.14 -10.61
CA GLY A 127 -7.72 3.78 -10.06
C GLY A 127 -9.09 3.14 -10.26
N VAL A 128 -9.24 1.89 -9.83
CA VAL A 128 -10.52 1.15 -9.92
C VAL A 128 -11.64 1.86 -9.14
N GLY A 129 -11.29 2.78 -8.22
CA GLY A 129 -12.22 3.52 -7.37
C GLY A 129 -12.64 4.94 -7.82
N GLY A 130 -12.15 5.47 -8.95
CA GLY A 130 -12.54 6.80 -9.47
C GLY A 130 -11.38 7.76 -9.75
N THR A 131 -11.70 9.03 -10.01
CA THR A 131 -10.75 10.14 -10.22
C THR A 131 -10.92 11.21 -9.13
N ALA A 132 -9.82 11.79 -8.67
CA ALA A 132 -9.82 12.93 -7.76
C ALA A 132 -8.83 14.00 -8.24
N ASN A 133 -9.09 15.28 -7.94
CA ASN A 133 -8.04 16.28 -8.07
C ASN A 133 -6.95 15.95 -7.05
N SER A 134 -5.75 15.71 -7.56
CA SER A 134 -4.58 15.37 -6.76
C SER A 134 -3.51 16.40 -6.96
N GLN A 135 -2.84 16.75 -5.87
CA GLN A 135 -1.64 17.57 -5.89
C GLN A 135 -0.47 16.73 -5.41
N ARG A 136 0.70 16.85 -6.04
CA ARG A 136 1.93 16.20 -5.59
C ARG A 136 2.80 17.21 -4.86
N GLY A 137 3.23 16.84 -3.67
CA GLY A 137 4.16 17.59 -2.84
C GLY A 137 4.91 16.64 -1.93
N ARG A 138 5.39 17.15 -0.79
CA ARG A 138 6.16 16.36 0.17
C ARG A 138 5.69 16.65 1.58
N ILE A 139 5.60 15.63 2.42
CA ILE A 139 5.42 15.79 3.88
C ILE A 139 6.78 15.76 4.58
N ALA A 140 6.91 16.50 5.68
CA ALA A 140 8.13 16.60 6.45
C ALA A 140 8.48 15.28 7.13
N THR A 141 7.50 14.62 7.77
CA THR A 141 7.71 13.36 8.48
C THR A 141 6.57 12.36 8.28
N LEU A 142 6.95 11.09 8.15
CA LEU A 142 6.07 9.93 8.23
C LEU A 142 6.68 8.93 9.19
N GLU A 143 5.92 8.50 10.19
CA GLU A 143 6.37 7.55 11.21
C GLU A 143 5.41 6.38 11.30
N PHE A 144 5.93 5.15 11.36
CA PHE A 144 5.14 3.93 11.59
C PHE A 144 6.05 2.83 12.14
N GLY A 145 5.57 2.08 13.14
CA GLY A 145 6.42 1.16 13.89
C GLY A 145 7.66 1.87 14.45
N GLU A 146 8.84 1.35 14.16
CA GLU A 146 10.14 1.95 14.53
C GLU A 146 10.77 2.79 13.40
N ILE A 147 10.03 3.04 12.31
CA ILE A 147 10.52 3.74 11.13
C ILE A 147 10.11 5.21 11.19
N THR A 148 11.09 6.09 10.97
CA THR A 148 10.87 7.52 10.72
C THR A 148 11.44 7.87 9.36
N LEU A 149 10.59 8.36 8.46
CA LEU A 149 10.97 8.88 7.16
C LEU A 149 10.79 10.38 7.15
N THR A 150 11.76 11.07 6.56
CA THR A 150 11.69 12.51 6.32
C THR A 150 11.55 12.79 4.85
N ASP A 151 10.91 13.91 4.51
CA ASP A 151 10.82 14.41 3.14
C ASP A 151 10.20 13.35 2.20
N VAL A 152 8.94 13.00 2.44
CA VAL A 152 8.26 11.88 1.75
C VAL A 152 7.38 12.42 0.63
N GLU A 153 7.61 11.94 -0.60
CA GLU A 153 6.73 12.27 -1.74
C GLU A 153 5.31 11.79 -1.46
N THR A 154 4.36 12.70 -1.62
CA THR A 154 2.97 12.51 -1.21
C THR A 154 2.01 13.11 -2.23
N GLY A 155 1.00 12.31 -2.60
CA GLY A 155 -0.20 12.79 -3.29
C GLY A 155 -1.24 13.25 -2.27
N PHE A 156 -1.78 14.45 -2.48
CA PHE A 156 -2.81 15.05 -1.65
C PHE A 156 -4.10 15.08 -2.45
N ASN A 157 -5.02 14.16 -2.15
CA ASN A 157 -6.36 14.19 -2.72
C ASN A 157 -7.19 15.17 -1.90
N SER A 158 -7.90 16.11 -2.54
CA SER A 158 -8.69 17.12 -1.81
C SER A 158 -10.15 17.22 -2.25
N SER A 159 -10.58 16.37 -3.20
CA SER A 159 -11.93 16.40 -3.77
C SER A 159 -12.43 15.02 -4.21
N ALA A 160 -11.94 13.94 -3.59
CA ALA A 160 -12.45 12.61 -3.87
C ALA A 160 -13.86 12.47 -3.26
N GLU A 161 -14.85 12.18 -4.11
CA GLU A 161 -16.25 11.99 -3.69
C GLU A 161 -16.60 10.52 -3.47
N THR A 162 -15.83 9.62 -4.07
CA THR A 162 -16.04 8.17 -4.01
C THR A 162 -14.73 7.41 -3.87
N GLY A 163 -14.85 6.10 -3.61
CA GLY A 163 -13.72 5.20 -3.52
C GLY A 163 -12.92 5.37 -2.23
N ILE A 164 -11.71 4.84 -2.25
CA ILE A 164 -10.87 4.77 -1.05
C ILE A 164 -10.50 6.16 -0.52
N PHE A 165 -10.18 7.11 -1.42
CA PHE A 165 -9.75 8.44 -1.03
C PHE A 165 -10.86 9.37 -0.53
N SER A 166 -12.13 8.95 -0.55
CA SER A 166 -13.25 9.70 0.03
C SER A 166 -13.60 9.26 1.46
N ARG A 167 -13.00 8.17 1.95
CA ARG A 167 -13.25 7.62 3.29
C ARG A 167 -12.61 8.46 4.38
N ASP A 168 -13.29 8.62 5.51
CA ASP A 168 -12.87 9.45 6.64
C ASP A 168 -12.15 8.68 7.76
N ASP A 169 -12.18 7.35 7.69
CA ASP A 169 -11.61 6.39 8.64
C ASP A 169 -10.21 5.88 8.25
N ILE A 170 -9.69 6.35 7.12
CA ILE A 170 -8.33 6.11 6.65
C ILE A 170 -7.61 7.44 6.40
N ALA A 171 -6.30 7.46 6.63
CA ALA A 171 -5.46 8.60 6.26
C ALA A 171 -5.05 8.55 4.79
N GLY A 172 -4.91 7.36 4.20
CA GLY A 172 -4.41 7.22 2.84
C GLY A 172 -3.89 5.83 2.51
N ILE A 173 -3.06 5.77 1.46
CA ILE A 173 -2.41 4.58 0.93
C ILE A 173 -0.89 4.77 0.96
N LEU A 174 -0.17 3.80 1.53
CA LEU A 174 1.27 3.64 1.42
C LEU A 174 1.54 2.65 0.27
N GLY A 175 2.16 3.13 -0.80
CA GLY A 175 2.29 2.40 -2.06
C GLY A 175 3.67 1.77 -2.31
N ALA A 176 3.79 1.11 -3.46
CA ALA A 176 4.95 0.30 -3.83
C ALA A 176 6.26 1.09 -3.95
N GLU A 177 6.23 2.38 -4.30
CA GLU A 177 7.45 3.18 -4.39
C GLU A 177 8.14 3.29 -3.03
N LEU A 178 7.37 3.51 -1.96
CA LEU A 178 7.91 3.54 -0.60
C LEU A 178 8.25 2.13 -0.11
N LEU A 179 7.37 1.14 -0.35
CA LEU A 179 7.61 -0.26 0.03
C LEU A 179 8.88 -0.82 -0.61
N SER A 180 9.22 -0.40 -1.83
CA SER A 180 10.40 -0.86 -2.55
C SER A 180 11.73 -0.49 -1.89
N LYS A 181 11.71 0.43 -0.93
CA LYS A 181 12.87 0.77 -0.08
C LYS A 181 13.15 -0.32 0.97
N TYR A 182 12.29 -1.33 1.09
CA TYR A 182 12.37 -2.41 2.04
C TYR A 182 12.21 -3.78 1.36
N HIS A 183 12.71 -4.81 2.01
CA HIS A 183 12.24 -6.17 1.80
C HIS A 183 11.07 -6.40 2.76
N CYS A 184 9.90 -6.76 2.21
CA CYS A 184 8.64 -6.81 2.93
C CYS A 184 8.14 -8.26 3.10
N TRP A 185 7.64 -8.60 4.29
CA TRP A 185 6.82 -9.80 4.50
C TRP A 185 5.47 -9.42 5.10
N PHE A 186 4.40 -9.64 4.34
CA PHE A 186 3.03 -9.49 4.79
C PHE A 186 2.57 -10.81 5.39
N ASP A 187 2.71 -10.95 6.71
CA ASP A 187 2.19 -12.07 7.47
C ASP A 187 0.69 -11.87 7.73
N TYR A 188 -0.13 -12.28 6.76
CA TYR A 188 -1.59 -12.10 6.84
C TYR A 188 -2.23 -12.83 8.03
N PRO A 189 -1.90 -14.12 8.32
CA PRO A 189 -2.41 -14.82 9.50
C PRO A 189 -1.87 -14.24 10.82
N GLY A 190 -0.57 -13.92 10.87
CA GLY A 190 0.08 -13.34 12.04
C GLY A 190 -0.15 -11.84 12.24
N ARG A 191 -0.87 -11.19 11.32
CA ARG A 191 -1.24 -9.77 11.39
C ARG A 191 -0.02 -8.85 11.58
N THR A 192 1.06 -9.10 10.85
CA THR A 192 2.30 -8.33 10.97
C THR A 192 2.90 -8.06 9.60
N LEU A 193 3.36 -6.84 9.38
CA LEU A 193 4.23 -6.46 8.27
C LEU A 193 5.66 -6.44 8.82
N TRP A 194 6.48 -7.36 8.34
CA TRP A 194 7.90 -7.40 8.67
C TRP A 194 8.69 -6.64 7.60
N LEU A 195 9.61 -5.80 8.04
CA LEU A 195 10.43 -4.98 7.16
C LEU A 195 11.91 -5.14 7.49
N THR A 196 12.73 -5.38 6.47
CA THR A 196 14.18 -5.23 6.57
C THR A 196 14.66 -4.26 5.50
N THR A 197 15.82 -3.63 5.72
CA THR A 197 16.49 -2.92 4.63
C THR A 197 16.96 -3.92 3.59
N PRO A 198 16.87 -3.62 2.28
CA PRO A 198 17.39 -4.48 1.23
C PRO A 198 18.87 -4.80 1.49
N THR A 199 19.25 -6.06 1.25
CA THR A 199 20.66 -6.43 1.30
C THR A 199 21.34 -5.92 0.02
N PRO A 200 22.51 -5.26 0.10
CA PRO A 200 23.21 -4.75 -1.08
C PRO A 200 23.69 -5.85 -2.03
#